data_AF-A0AA47JER4-F1
#
_entry.id   AF-A0AA47JER4-F1
#
_cell.length_a   1.000
_cell.length_b   1.000
_cell.length_c   1.000
_cell.angle_alpha   90.00
_cell.angle_beta   90.00
_cell.angle_gamma   90.00
#
_symmetry.space_group_name_H-M   'P 1'
#
loop_
_entity.id
_entity.type
_entity.pdbx_description
1 polymer ?
#
loop_
_entity_poly.entity_id
_entity_poly.type
_entity_poly.pdbx_seq_one_letter_code
_entity_poly.pdbx_strand_id
1 'polypeptide(L)'
;MDTVLQVKVADIVLGAISLIAAIAAVISAIPTVKDWLPPKLTKKERDILRLALADDKFPNTICFICGAGKAYVQTPYKHHSNIPVESEVSRLISKGLLIHIDSELKQGLLNYKLIWLMLTEKGIRAAKRIRHKAQP
;
A
#
# COMPACT_ATOMS: atom_id res chain seq x y z
N MET A 1 16.47 -20.74 56.52
CA MET A 1 16.87 -19.58 55.66
C MET A 1 16.42 -19.77 54.21
N ASP A 2 15.75 -20.88 53.89
CA ASP A 2 15.50 -21.34 52.53
C ASP A 2 14.25 -20.73 51.88
N THR A 3 13.26 -20.34 52.69
CA THR A 3 12.01 -19.72 52.19
C THR A 3 12.23 -18.31 51.65
N VAL A 4 13.12 -17.52 52.26
CA VAL A 4 13.43 -16.15 51.81
C VAL A 4 14.20 -16.14 50.48
N LEU A 5 15.05 -17.16 50.24
CA LEU A 5 15.75 -17.33 48.98
C LEU A 5 14.80 -17.75 47.86
N GLN A 6 13.89 -18.71 48.14
CA GLN A 6 12.86 -19.18 47.21
C GLN A 6 11.92 -18.07 46.73
N VAL A 7 11.49 -17.19 47.64
CA VAL A 7 10.61 -16.04 47.31
C VAL A 7 11.33 -15.04 46.38
N LYS A 8 12.60 -14.71 46.68
CA LYS A 8 13.38 -13.80 45.82
C LYS A 8 13.62 -14.35 44.42
N VAL A 9 13.83 -15.65 44.27
CA VAL A 9 14.00 -16.29 42.96
C VAL A 9 12.69 -16.26 42.18
N ALA A 10 11.55 -16.50 42.83
CA ALA A 10 10.24 -16.42 42.20
C ALA A 10 9.94 -15.01 41.66
N ASP A 11 10.25 -13.95 42.42
CA ASP A 11 10.06 -12.56 41.99
C ASP A 11 10.93 -12.18 40.77
N ILE A 12 12.18 -12.65 40.73
CA ILE A 12 13.09 -12.41 39.59
C ILE A 12 12.57 -13.12 38.33
N VAL A 13 12.09 -14.36 38.46
CA VAL A 13 11.52 -15.14 37.36
C VAL A 13 10.23 -14.49 36.87
N LEU A 14 9.35 -14.03 37.78
CA LEU A 14 8.11 -13.33 37.41
C LEU A 14 8.40 -12.01 36.68
N GLY A 15 9.39 -11.25 37.17
CA GLY A 15 9.87 -10.02 36.53
C GLY A 15 10.36 -10.27 35.10
N ALA A 16 11.19 -11.29 34.91
CA ALA A 16 11.71 -11.68 33.60
C ALA A 16 10.59 -12.10 32.64
N ILE A 17 9.63 -12.90 33.09
CA ILE A 17 8.48 -13.33 32.27
C ILE A 17 7.62 -12.13 31.87
N SER A 18 7.37 -11.18 32.78
CA SER A 18 6.61 -9.97 32.46
C SER A 18 7.29 -9.10 31.40
N LEU A 19 8.63 -9.00 31.45
CA LEU A 19 9.42 -8.23 30.49
C LEU A 19 9.34 -8.87 29.10
N ILE A 20 9.46 -10.21 29.03
CA ILE A 20 9.34 -10.95 27.77
C ILE A 20 7.92 -10.80 27.20
N ALA A 21 6.90 -10.90 28.04
CA ALA A 21 5.51 -10.72 27.63
C ALA A 21 5.25 -9.29 27.10
N ALA A 22 5.82 -8.26 27.75
CA ALA A 22 5.72 -6.88 27.29
C ALA A 22 6.40 -6.67 25.93
N ILE A 23 7.60 -7.21 25.73
CA ILE A 23 8.31 -7.14 24.45
C ILE A 23 7.51 -7.87 23.35
N ALA A 24 6.98 -9.06 23.64
CA ALA A 24 6.16 -9.81 22.71
C ALA A 24 4.88 -9.06 22.31
N ALA A 25 4.22 -8.41 23.27
CA ALA A 25 3.04 -7.58 23.01
C ALA A 25 3.35 -6.37 22.12
N VAL A 26 4.49 -5.69 22.35
CA VAL A 26 4.93 -4.58 21.50
C VAL A 26 5.25 -5.06 20.09
N ILE A 27 5.98 -6.16 19.94
CA ILE A 27 6.31 -6.73 18.62
C ILE A 27 5.04 -7.15 17.87
N SER A 28 4.06 -7.74 18.58
CA SER A 28 2.75 -8.10 18.02
C SER A 28 1.94 -6.87 17.59
N ALA A 29 2.04 -5.75 18.31
CA ALA A 29 1.32 -4.52 17.99
C ALA A 29 1.95 -3.72 16.83
N ILE A 30 3.27 -3.86 16.56
CA ILE A 30 3.95 -3.15 15.46
C ILE A 30 3.26 -3.31 14.09
N PRO A 31 2.95 -4.52 13.60
CA PRO A 31 2.26 -4.67 12.31
C PRO A 31 0.89 -3.98 12.31
N THR A 32 0.15 -4.10 13.41
CA THR A 32 -1.17 -3.44 13.57
C THR A 32 -1.06 -1.91 13.51
N VAL A 33 -0.08 -1.32 14.20
CA VAL A 33 0.15 0.15 14.21
C VAL A 33 0.71 0.63 12.87
N LYS A 34 1.55 -0.17 12.21
CA LYS A 34 2.12 0.15 10.89
C LYS A 34 1.04 0.22 9.81
N ASP A 35 -0.03 -0.55 9.93
CA ASP A 35 -1.18 -0.45 9.03
C ASP A 35 -2.10 0.75 9.30
N TRP A 36 -2.02 1.35 10.49
CA TRP A 36 -2.79 2.55 10.85
C TRP A 36 -2.16 3.84 10.34
N LEU A 37 -0.83 3.89 10.25
CA LEU A 37 -0.10 5.05 9.74
C LEU A 37 -0.35 5.21 8.24
N PRO A 38 -0.80 6.40 7.78
CA PRO A 38 -1.00 6.63 6.36
C PRO A 38 0.34 6.47 5.62
N PRO A 39 0.38 5.70 4.52
CA PRO A 39 1.61 5.50 3.77
C PRO A 39 2.11 6.85 3.25
N LYS A 40 3.42 7.08 3.32
CA LYS A 40 4.04 8.27 2.71
C LYS A 40 3.87 8.16 1.19
N LEU A 41 3.14 9.11 0.61
CA LEU A 41 2.85 9.16 -0.82
C LEU A 41 3.49 10.39 -1.47
N THR A 42 4.20 10.16 -2.57
CA THR A 42 4.74 11.24 -3.41
C THR A 42 3.59 11.97 -4.14
N LYS A 43 3.88 13.10 -4.78
CA LYS A 43 2.87 13.83 -5.57
C LYS A 43 2.31 12.95 -6.69
N LYS A 44 3.17 12.33 -7.50
CA LYS A 44 2.75 11.42 -8.60
C LYS A 44 1.94 10.23 -8.08
N GLU A 45 2.36 9.60 -6.99
CA GLU A 45 1.58 8.49 -6.40
C GLU A 45 0.17 8.93 -6.00
N ARG A 46 0.01 10.13 -5.42
CA ARG A 46 -1.32 10.69 -5.10
C ARG A 46 -2.16 10.95 -6.35
N ASP A 47 -1.56 11.43 -7.42
CA ASP A 47 -2.25 11.70 -8.68
C ASP A 47 -2.72 10.40 -9.35
N ILE A 48 -1.92 9.33 -9.29
CA ILE A 48 -2.33 7.99 -9.74
C ILE A 48 -3.52 7.46 -8.93
N LEU A 49 -3.49 7.61 -7.59
CA LEU A 49 -4.62 7.18 -6.75
C LEU A 49 -5.89 8.00 -7.02
N ARG A 50 -5.76 9.29 -7.34
CA ARG A 50 -6.89 10.14 -7.75
C ARG A 50 -7.46 9.72 -9.10
N LEU A 51 -6.58 9.38 -10.04
CA LEU A 51 -6.97 8.90 -11.36
C LEU A 51 -7.87 7.66 -11.26
N ALA A 52 -7.55 6.73 -10.34
CA ALA A 52 -8.37 5.56 -10.04
C ALA A 52 -9.78 5.89 -9.50
N LEU A 53 -9.95 7.02 -8.81
CA LEU A 53 -11.23 7.46 -8.25
C LEU A 53 -12.03 8.38 -9.18
N ALA A 54 -11.42 8.85 -10.27
CA ALA A 54 -12.00 9.90 -11.11
C ALA A 54 -13.05 9.37 -12.10
N ASP A 55 -13.19 8.05 -12.25
CA ASP A 55 -14.07 7.44 -13.24
C ASP A 55 -15.14 6.58 -12.59
N ASP A 56 -16.40 6.92 -12.85
CA ASP A 56 -17.56 6.20 -12.32
C ASP A 56 -17.84 4.87 -13.05
N LYS A 57 -17.37 4.71 -14.29
CA LYS A 57 -17.58 3.48 -15.09
C LYS A 57 -16.60 2.38 -14.69
N PHE A 58 -15.37 2.77 -14.36
CA PHE A 58 -14.33 1.85 -13.90
C PHE A 58 -13.81 2.27 -12.53
N PRO A 59 -14.65 2.16 -11.49
CA PRO A 59 -14.30 2.66 -10.18
C PRO A 59 -13.07 1.93 -9.65
N ASN A 60 -12.16 2.70 -9.03
CA ASN A 60 -10.95 2.21 -8.38
C ASN A 60 -9.94 1.53 -9.31
N THR A 61 -10.11 1.63 -10.63
CA THR A 61 -9.32 0.88 -11.61
C THR A 61 -8.49 1.83 -12.46
N ILE A 62 -7.23 1.44 -12.73
CA ILE A 62 -6.34 2.12 -13.66
C ILE A 62 -5.73 1.10 -14.63
N CYS A 63 -5.36 1.62 -15.79
CA CYS A 63 -4.64 0.88 -16.81
C CYS A 63 -3.18 1.34 -16.81
N PHE A 64 -2.25 0.43 -16.55
CA PHE A 64 -0.81 0.67 -16.64
C PHE A 64 -0.27 0.10 -17.95
N ILE A 65 0.41 0.94 -18.73
CA ILE A 65 0.96 0.59 -20.05
C ILE A 65 2.48 0.69 -19.99
N CYS A 66 3.16 -0.39 -20.38
CA CYS A 66 4.62 -0.48 -20.40
C CYS A 66 5.13 -1.27 -21.62
N GLY A 67 6.42 -1.18 -21.93
CA GLY A 67 7.06 -1.95 -23.01
C GLY A 67 7.18 -1.23 -24.35
N ALA A 68 6.32 -0.26 -24.67
CA ALA A 68 6.42 0.57 -25.88
C ALA A 68 6.98 1.99 -25.60
N GLY A 69 8.10 2.08 -24.88
CA GLY A 69 8.72 3.35 -24.52
C GLY A 69 8.42 3.80 -23.08
N LYS A 70 8.15 5.10 -22.86
CA LYS A 70 7.89 5.63 -21.52
C LYS A 70 6.60 5.05 -20.96
N ALA A 71 6.69 4.39 -19.82
CA ALA A 71 5.54 3.79 -19.17
C ALA A 71 4.60 4.87 -18.62
N TYR A 72 3.30 4.60 -18.63
CA TYR A 72 2.30 5.55 -18.14
C TYR A 72 1.08 4.81 -17.58
N VAL A 73 0.33 5.50 -16.73
CA VAL A 73 -0.98 5.04 -16.29
C VAL A 73 -2.06 5.94 -16.88
N GLN A 74 -3.22 5.36 -17.14
CA GLN A 74 -4.39 6.05 -17.64
C GLN A 74 -5.66 5.49 -17.01
N THR A 75 -6.75 6.26 -17.08
CA THR A 75 -8.08 5.75 -16.79
C THR A 75 -8.44 4.67 -17.83
N PRO A 76 -9.09 3.57 -17.44
CA PRO A 76 -9.53 2.54 -18.38
C PRO A 76 -10.24 3.11 -19.61
N TYR A 77 -9.77 2.74 -20.80
CA TYR A 77 -10.33 3.15 -22.10
C TYR A 77 -10.40 4.66 -22.36
N LYS A 78 -9.66 5.48 -21.59
CA LYS A 78 -9.56 6.93 -21.78
C LYS A 78 -8.11 7.34 -21.97
N HIS A 79 -7.77 7.67 -23.21
CA HIS A 79 -6.40 8.01 -23.61
C HIS A 79 -5.97 9.45 -23.28
N HIS A 80 -6.88 10.28 -22.76
CA HIS A 80 -6.61 11.70 -22.47
C HIS A 80 -6.01 11.95 -21.07
N SER A 81 -5.97 10.94 -20.20
CA SER A 81 -5.52 11.06 -18.81
C SER A 81 -4.23 10.28 -18.53
N ASN A 82 -3.21 10.51 -19.36
CA ASN A 82 -1.93 9.81 -19.27
C ASN A 82 -0.99 10.45 -18.25
N ILE A 83 -0.65 9.70 -17.20
CA ILE A 83 0.37 10.10 -16.23
C ILE A 83 1.62 9.27 -16.49
N PRO A 84 2.76 9.87 -16.89
CA PRO A 84 4.00 9.14 -17.08
C PRO A 84 4.55 8.65 -15.73
N VAL A 85 4.94 7.38 -15.69
CA VAL A 85 5.42 6.69 -14.50
C VAL A 85 6.73 5.97 -14.77
N GLU A 86 7.56 5.85 -13.73
CA GLU A 86 8.82 5.12 -13.77
C GLU A 86 8.79 3.98 -12.75
N SER A 87 8.55 4.34 -11.49
CA SER A 87 8.60 3.41 -10.35
C SER A 87 7.42 3.55 -9.40
N GLU A 88 6.55 4.53 -9.63
CA GLU A 88 5.38 4.83 -8.80
C GLU A 88 4.42 3.65 -8.71
N VAL A 89 4.14 2.97 -9.82
CA VAL A 89 3.24 1.82 -9.85
C VAL A 89 3.78 0.68 -8.98
N SER A 90 5.07 0.35 -9.11
CA SER A 90 5.72 -0.66 -8.28
C SER A 90 5.70 -0.27 -6.80
N ARG A 91 5.96 1.01 -6.47
CA ARG A 91 5.87 1.51 -5.09
C ARG A 91 4.45 1.44 -4.52
N LEU A 92 3.43 1.71 -5.32
CA LEU A 92 2.03 1.60 -4.88
C LEU A 92 1.62 0.15 -4.64
N ILE A 93 2.09 -0.79 -5.46
CA ILE A 93 1.91 -2.23 -5.25
C ILE A 93 2.63 -2.69 -3.99
N SER A 94 3.89 -2.29 -3.78
CA SER A 94 4.65 -2.69 -2.58
C SER A 94 4.08 -2.10 -1.28
N LYS A 95 3.42 -0.94 -1.36
CA LYS A 95 2.64 -0.36 -0.26
C LYS A 95 1.28 -1.05 -0.03
N GLY A 96 0.91 -2.03 -0.86
CA GLY A 96 -0.37 -2.73 -0.81
C GLY A 96 -1.56 -1.85 -1.17
N LEU A 97 -1.36 -0.81 -1.97
CA LEU A 97 -2.41 0.14 -2.37
C LEU A 97 -3.02 -0.20 -3.72
N LEU A 98 -2.28 -0.91 -4.56
CA LEU A 98 -2.73 -1.44 -5.84
C LEU A 98 -2.55 -2.96 -5.87
N ILE A 99 -3.48 -3.64 -6.51
CA ILE A 99 -3.39 -5.05 -6.87
C ILE A 99 -3.47 -5.22 -8.37
N HIS A 100 -2.79 -6.24 -8.87
CA HIS A 100 -2.90 -6.67 -10.25
C HIS A 100 -4.15 -7.51 -10.43
N ILE A 101 -4.97 -7.16 -11.41
CA ILE A 101 -6.17 -7.95 -11.77
C ILE A 101 -5.87 -8.81 -12.97
N ASP A 102 -5.39 -8.20 -14.04
CA ASP A 102 -5.21 -8.84 -15.33
C ASP A 102 -4.12 -8.13 -16.13
N SER A 103 -3.50 -8.84 -17.07
CA SER A 103 -2.57 -8.24 -18.01
C SER A 103 -2.67 -8.86 -19.38
N GLU A 104 -2.63 -8.00 -20.39
CA GLU A 104 -2.63 -8.38 -21.78
C GLU A 104 -1.32 -7.94 -22.44
N LEU A 105 -0.70 -8.84 -23.20
CA LEU A 105 0.40 -8.49 -24.08
C LEU A 105 -0.16 -8.17 -25.47
N LYS A 106 -0.03 -6.91 -25.90
CA LYS A 106 -0.37 -6.50 -27.26
C LYS A 106 0.88 -6.60 -28.12
N GLN A 107 0.88 -7.59 -29.02
CA GLN A 107 1.90 -7.77 -30.04
C GLN A 107 1.53 -6.96 -31.28
N GLY A 108 2.46 -6.18 -31.80
CA GLY A 108 2.23 -5.25 -32.91
C GLY A 108 3.49 -4.45 -33.26
N LEU A 109 3.35 -3.32 -33.96
CA LEU A 109 4.48 -2.48 -34.38
C LEU A 109 5.34 -2.01 -33.19
N LEU A 110 4.70 -1.75 -32.06
CA LEU A 110 5.32 -1.49 -30.77
C LEU A 110 4.76 -2.55 -29.82
N ASN A 111 5.57 -3.54 -29.44
CA ASN A 111 5.14 -4.53 -28.46
C ASN A 111 4.95 -3.84 -27.11
N TYR A 112 3.74 -3.86 -26.55
CA TYR A 112 3.47 -3.32 -25.22
C TYR A 112 2.61 -4.24 -24.38
N LYS A 113 2.76 -4.10 -23.07
CA LYS A 113 1.97 -4.79 -22.08
C LYS A 113 1.00 -3.80 -21.45
N LEU A 114 -0.25 -4.21 -21.37
CA LEU A 114 -1.34 -3.51 -20.74
C LEU A 114 -1.67 -4.25 -19.45
N ILE A 115 -1.65 -3.56 -18.33
CA ILE A 115 -1.76 -4.15 -16.99
C ILE A 115 -2.90 -3.44 -16.27
N TRP A 116 -3.95 -4.18 -15.95
CA TRP A 116 -5.11 -3.70 -15.21
C TRP A 116 -4.81 -3.78 -13.71
N LEU A 117 -4.91 -2.63 -13.05
CA LEU A 117 -4.64 -2.48 -11.63
C LEU A 117 -5.86 -1.90 -10.93
N MET A 118 -6.15 -2.37 -9.72
CA MET A 118 -7.23 -1.84 -8.90
C MET A 118 -6.75 -1.46 -7.51
N LEU A 119 -7.37 -0.43 -6.93
CA LEU A 119 -7.11 -0.05 -5.55
C LEU A 119 -7.57 -1.17 -4.60
N THR A 120 -6.72 -1.52 -3.65
CA THR A 120 -7.14 -2.30 -2.49
C THR A 120 -8.01 -1.46 -1.57
N GLU A 121 -8.65 -2.06 -0.57
CA GLU A 121 -9.33 -1.27 0.48
C GLU A 121 -8.40 -0.23 1.13
N LYS A 122 -7.14 -0.59 1.36
CA LYS A 122 -6.11 0.33 1.87
C LYS A 122 -5.86 1.48 0.89
N GLY A 123 -5.79 1.17 -0.40
CA GLY A 123 -5.71 2.13 -1.50
C GLY A 123 -6.90 3.10 -1.54
N ILE A 124 -8.12 2.57 -1.46
CA ILE A 124 -9.37 3.37 -1.47
C ILE A 124 -9.40 4.32 -0.27
N ARG A 125 -9.10 3.83 0.93
CA ARG A 125 -9.03 4.66 2.15
C ARG A 125 -7.98 5.76 2.00
N ALA A 126 -6.80 5.45 1.47
CA ALA A 126 -5.74 6.43 1.23
C ALA A 126 -6.17 7.48 0.20
N ALA A 127 -6.78 7.06 -0.91
CA ALA A 127 -7.26 7.91 -1.99
C ALA A 127 -8.37 8.87 -1.51
N LYS A 128 -9.34 8.39 -0.73
CA LYS A 128 -10.39 9.22 -0.12
C LYS A 128 -9.81 10.28 0.84
N ARG A 129 -8.84 9.91 1.68
CA ARG A 129 -8.15 10.87 2.59
C ARG A 129 -7.44 11.98 1.82
N ILE A 130 -6.90 11.70 0.63
CA ILE A 130 -6.27 12.71 -0.24
C ILE A 130 -7.30 13.70 -0.79
N ARG A 131 -8.51 13.24 -1.13
CA ARG A 131 -9.61 14.10 -1.62
C ARG A 131 -10.07 15.07 -0.53
N HIS A 132 -10.24 14.60 0.70
CA HIS A 132 -10.65 15.45 1.82
C HIS A 132 -9.63 16.53 2.19
N LYS A 133 -8.32 16.25 2.07
CA LYS A 133 -7.28 17.28 2.30
C LYS A 133 -7.15 18.33 1.19
N ALA A 134 -7.85 18.15 0.07
CA ALA A 134 -7.80 19.04 -1.09
C ALA A 134 -9.05 19.95 -1.21
N GLN A 135 -10.01 19.84 -0.28
CA GLN A 135 -11.12 20.79 -0.14
C GLN A 135 -10.68 21.90 0.83
N PRO A 136 -10.76 23.19 0.43
CA PRO A 136 -10.53 24.33 1.33
C PRO A 136 -11.59 24.42 2.42
#